data_AF-A0A975J2P6-F1
#
_entry.id   AF-A0A975J2P6-F1
#
_cell.length_a   1.000
_cell.length_b   1.000
_cell.length_c   1.000
_cell.angle_alpha   90.00
_cell.angle_beta   90.00
_cell.angle_gamma   90.00
#
_symmetry.space_group_name_H-M   'P 1'
#
loop_
_entity.id
_entity.type
_entity.pdbx_description
1 polymer ?
#
loop_
_entity_poly.entity_id
_entity_poly.type
_entity_poly.pdbx_seq_one_letter_code
_entity_poly.pdbx_strand_id
1 'polypeptide(L)'
;MYEPPQAPALPLSPDPRKPGWAKAGVIVGAVFMLAPVLGAVGTANRMSEAFKVLGSSGIGDPHALGEKIGEVLIVAIVGFGLFPVGIIVLVVSLLKLRKYQRQAAALPGDARV
;
A
#
# COMPACT_ATOMS: atom_id res chain seq x y z
N MET A 1 46.69 17.87 30.54
CA MET A 1 45.50 17.00 30.55
C MET A 1 44.75 17.24 29.26
N TYR A 2 44.83 16.30 28.32
CA TYR A 2 44.02 16.32 27.11
C TYR A 2 42.76 15.52 27.42
N GLU A 3 41.61 16.19 27.55
CA GLU A 3 40.33 15.48 27.49
C GLU A 3 40.05 15.16 26.02
N PRO A 4 39.93 13.88 25.64
CA PRO A 4 39.54 13.55 24.29
C PRO A 4 38.16 14.16 23.99
N PRO A 5 37.92 14.66 22.78
CA PRO A 5 36.62 15.18 22.39
C PRO A 5 35.57 14.11 22.69
N GLN A 6 34.58 14.45 23.52
CA GLN A 6 33.50 13.52 23.86
C GLN A 6 32.88 13.05 22.54
N ALA A 7 33.07 11.77 22.22
CA ALA A 7 32.41 11.15 21.09
C ALA A 7 30.90 11.44 21.27
N PRO A 8 30.22 12.01 20.25
CA PRO A 8 28.80 12.28 20.36
C PRO A 8 28.13 10.98 20.78
N ALA A 9 27.48 10.98 21.94
CA ALA A 9 26.85 9.80 22.50
C ALA A 9 25.92 9.21 21.43
N LEU A 10 26.36 8.12 20.79
CA LEU A 10 25.61 7.46 19.71
C LEU A 10 24.28 6.99 20.31
N PRO A 11 23.13 7.55 19.91
CA PRO A 11 21.88 7.13 20.48
C PRO A 11 21.45 5.81 19.85
N LEU A 12 21.22 4.84 20.73
CA LEU A 12 20.43 3.61 20.56
C LEU A 12 21.05 2.52 19.69
N SER A 13 21.65 1.56 20.40
CA SER A 13 21.66 0.14 20.00
C SER A 13 20.34 -0.21 19.29
N PRO A 14 20.39 -0.73 18.04
CA PRO A 14 19.18 -1.06 17.32
C PRO A 14 18.41 -2.14 18.08
N ASP A 15 17.24 -1.76 18.61
CA ASP A 15 16.34 -2.67 19.31
C ASP A 15 16.00 -3.86 18.39
N PRO A 16 16.48 -5.08 18.71
CA PRO A 16 16.34 -6.26 17.86
C PRO A 16 14.89 -6.73 17.71
N ARG A 17 13.95 -6.17 18.49
CA ARG A 17 12.55 -6.63 18.54
C ARG A 17 11.61 -5.94 17.53
N LYS A 18 12.06 -4.94 16.77
CA LYS A 18 11.15 -4.09 15.95
C LYS A 18 11.02 -4.35 14.42
N PRO A 19 11.70 -5.31 13.75
CA PRO A 19 11.53 -5.45 12.29
C PRO A 19 10.19 -6.09 11.87
N GLY A 20 9.46 -6.72 12.79
CA GLY A 20 8.21 -7.45 12.49
C GLY A 20 7.11 -6.55 11.91
N TRP A 21 6.89 -5.38 12.49
CA TRP A 21 5.85 -4.44 12.04
C TRP A 21 6.16 -3.81 10.68
N ALA A 22 7.44 -3.54 10.39
CA ALA A 22 7.85 -3.05 9.07
C ALA A 22 7.66 -4.13 7.99
N LYS A 23 7.99 -5.39 8.30
CA LYS A 23 7.74 -6.52 7.37
C LYS A 23 6.24 -6.74 7.13
N ALA A 24 5.43 -6.71 8.20
CA ALA A 24 3.98 -6.80 8.09
C ALA A 24 3.40 -5.66 7.24
N GLY A 25 3.87 -4.43 7.43
CA GLY A 25 3.47 -3.28 6.62
C GLY A 25 3.85 -3.41 5.15
N VAL A 26 4.99 -4.03 4.83
CA VAL A 26 5.35 -4.35 3.43
C VAL A 26 4.34 -5.34 2.82
N ILE A 27 3.98 -6.39 3.55
CA ILE A 27 3.00 -7.40 3.08
C ILE A 27 1.63 -6.74 2.85
N VAL A 28 1.13 -5.99 3.83
CA VAL A 28 -0.17 -5.30 3.73
C VAL A 28 -0.18 -4.30 2.57
N GLY A 29 0.86 -3.47 2.44
CA GLY A 29 0.99 -2.52 1.34
C GLY A 29 1.05 -3.20 -0.04
N ALA A 30 1.71 -4.36 -0.14
CA ALA A 30 1.77 -5.14 -1.38
C ALA A 30 0.42 -5.77 -1.75
N VAL A 31 -0.36 -6.23 -0.77
CA VAL A 31 -1.73 -6.72 -1.04
C VAL A 31 -2.61 -5.59 -1.57
N PHE A 32 -2.50 -4.40 -1.00
CA PHE A 32 -3.31 -3.25 -1.43
C PHE A 32 -2.92 -2.72 -2.83
N MET A 33 -1.73 -3.06 -3.34
CA MET A 33 -1.35 -2.82 -4.74
C MET A 33 -2.21 -3.62 -5.73
N LEU A 34 -2.90 -4.68 -5.30
CA LEU A 34 -3.81 -5.46 -6.14
C LEU A 34 -5.22 -4.84 -6.21
N ALA A 35 -5.56 -3.88 -5.34
CA ALA A 35 -6.88 -3.26 -5.30
C ALA A 35 -7.32 -2.60 -6.63
N PRO A 36 -6.46 -1.89 -7.38
CA PRO A 36 -6.81 -1.36 -8.71
C PRO A 36 -7.27 -2.43 -9.70
N VAL A 37 -6.63 -3.61 -9.66
CA VAL A 37 -6.95 -4.72 -10.56
C VAL A 37 -8.35 -5.24 -10.24
N LEU A 38 -8.66 -5.42 -8.96
CA LEU A 38 -9.99 -5.83 -8.51
C LEU A 38 -11.06 -4.78 -8.86
N GLY A 39 -10.74 -3.49 -8.69
CA GLY A 39 -11.61 -2.39 -9.12
C GLY A 39 -11.89 -2.39 -10.61
N ALA A 40 -10.85 -2.58 -11.44
CA ALA A 40 -10.97 -2.63 -12.89
C ALA A 40 -11.80 -3.83 -13.36
N VAL A 41 -11.58 -5.02 -12.80
CA VAL A 41 -12.36 -6.22 -13.12
C VAL A 41 -13.83 -6.04 -12.72
N GLY A 42 -14.09 -5.53 -11.52
CA GLY A 42 -15.45 -5.25 -11.06
C GLY A 42 -16.17 -4.22 -11.94
N THR A 43 -15.45 -3.17 -12.35
CA THR A 43 -15.94 -2.15 -13.30
C THR A 43 -16.32 -2.79 -14.63
N ALA A 44 -15.47 -3.66 -15.20
CA ALA A 44 -15.74 -4.33 -16.46
C ALA A 44 -16.98 -5.24 -16.40
N ASN A 45 -17.15 -5.98 -15.30
CA ASN A 45 -18.33 -6.83 -15.09
C ASN A 45 -19.63 -6.02 -15.01
N ARG A 46 -19.63 -4.93 -14.22
CA ARG A 46 -20.81 -4.05 -14.08
C ARG A 46 -21.12 -3.29 -15.38
N MET A 47 -20.09 -2.87 -16.12
CA MET A 47 -20.28 -2.23 -17.41
C MET A 47 -20.89 -3.19 -18.44
N SER A 48 -20.50 -4.46 -18.40
CA SER A 48 -21.11 -5.51 -19.22
C SER A 48 -22.60 -5.68 -18.92
N GLU A 49 -23.01 -5.56 -17.66
CA GLU A 49 -24.43 -5.53 -17.28
C GLU A 49 -25.14 -4.27 -17.77
N ALA A 50 -24.52 -3.10 -17.67
CA ALA A 50 -25.07 -1.85 -18.18
C ALA A 50 -25.38 -1.93 -19.69
N PHE A 51 -24.48 -2.55 -20.47
CA PHE A 51 -24.71 -2.78 -21.89
C PHE A 51 -25.81 -3.81 -22.18
N LYS A 52 -26.01 -4.81 -21.32
CA LYS A 52 -27.17 -5.72 -21.44
C LYS A 52 -28.49 -4.97 -21.25
N VAL A 53 -28.56 -4.09 -20.25
CA VAL A 53 -29.74 -3.23 -20.02
C VAL A 53 -30.01 -2.34 -21.24
N LEU A 54 -28.96 -1.75 -21.82
CA LEU A 54 -29.08 -0.94 -23.02
C LEU A 54 -29.57 -1.77 -24.23
N GLY A 55 -29.10 -3.01 -24.37
CA GLY A 55 -29.50 -3.91 -25.45
C GLY A 55 -30.92 -4.46 -25.32
N SER A 56 -31.42 -4.67 -24.09
CA SER A 56 -32.78 -5.18 -23.86
C SER A 56 -33.85 -4.09 -23.81
N SER A 57 -33.50 -2.91 -23.27
CA SER A 57 -34.46 -1.84 -22.96
C SER A 57 -34.34 -0.66 -23.94
N GLY A 58 -33.29 -0.64 -24.76
CA GLY A 58 -32.94 0.49 -25.60
C GLY A 58 -32.64 1.76 -24.80
N ILE A 59 -32.81 2.92 -25.45
CA ILE A 59 -32.74 4.25 -24.83
C ILE A 59 -34.03 4.65 -24.10
N GLY A 60 -35.02 3.75 -24.02
CA GLY A 60 -36.36 4.02 -23.48
C GLY A 60 -36.41 4.10 -21.95
N ASP A 61 -35.40 3.58 -21.25
CA ASP A 61 -35.30 3.63 -19.79
C ASP A 61 -33.91 4.17 -19.34
N PRO A 62 -33.71 5.50 -19.36
CA PRO A 62 -32.46 6.12 -18.92
C PRO A 62 -32.19 5.96 -17.42
N HIS A 63 -33.23 5.69 -16.61
CA HIS A 63 -33.08 5.49 -15.17
C HIS A 63 -32.36 4.16 -14.88
N ALA A 64 -32.79 3.07 -15.50
CA ALA A 64 -32.15 1.76 -15.34
C ALA A 64 -30.67 1.78 -15.78
N LEU A 65 -30.35 2.51 -16.86
CA LEU A 65 -28.96 2.68 -17.30
C LEU A 65 -28.12 3.50 -16.31
N GLY A 66 -28.68 4.60 -15.80
CA GLY A 66 -28.02 5.47 -14.84
C GLY A 66 -27.68 4.75 -13.52
N GLU A 67 -28.57 3.89 -13.04
CA GLU A 67 -28.34 3.07 -11.85
C GLU A 67 -27.12 2.15 -12.05
N LYS A 68 -27.04 1.45 -13.18
CA LYS A 68 -25.91 0.57 -13.50
C LYS A 68 -24.58 1.31 -13.63
N ILE A 69 -24.58 2.49 -14.24
CA ILE A 69 -23.37 3.33 -14.29
C ILE A 69 -22.96 3.80 -12.88
N GLY A 70 -23.92 4.11 -12.02
CA GLY A 70 -23.67 4.43 -10.61
C GLY A 70 -22.97 3.28 -9.88
N GLU A 71 -23.42 2.05 -10.09
CA GLU A 71 -22.77 0.85 -9.52
C GLU A 71 -21.32 0.69 -10.01
N VAL A 72 -21.05 0.96 -11.30
CA VAL A 72 -19.70 0.92 -11.89
C VAL A 72 -18.78 1.93 -11.17
N LEU A 73 -19.26 3.16 -10.95
CA LEU A 73 -18.46 4.21 -10.31
C LEU A 73 -18.14 3.89 -8.85
N ILE A 74 -19.07 3.31 -8.10
CA ILE A 74 -18.83 2.90 -6.71
C ILE A 74 -17.74 1.81 -6.66
N VAL A 75 -17.83 0.81 -7.54
CA VAL A 75 -16.82 -0.27 -7.61
C VAL A 75 -15.44 0.30 -7.98
N ALA A 76 -15.39 1.25 -8.90
CA ALA A 76 -14.16 1.94 -9.26
C ALA A 76 -13.59 2.72 -8.07
N ILE A 77 -14.39 3.56 -7.40
CA ILE A 77 -13.95 4.35 -6.24
C ILE A 77 -13.39 3.46 -5.13
N VAL A 78 -14.04 2.33 -4.83
CA VAL A 78 -13.56 1.40 -3.81
C VAL A 78 -12.25 0.73 -4.23
N GLY A 79 -12.16 0.22 -5.47
CA GLY A 79 -10.96 -0.48 -5.94
C GLY A 79 -9.74 0.43 -6.11
N PHE A 80 -9.94 1.64 -6.66
CA PHE A 80 -8.85 2.61 -6.83
C PHE A 80 -8.55 3.40 -5.55
N GLY A 81 -9.52 3.62 -4.67
CA GLY A 81 -9.35 4.38 -3.42
C GLY A 81 -8.46 3.68 -2.39
N LEU A 82 -8.41 2.34 -2.38
CA LEU A 82 -7.54 1.57 -1.48
C LEU A 82 -6.07 1.57 -1.91
N PHE A 83 -5.79 1.84 -3.18
CA PHE A 83 -4.44 1.85 -3.74
C PHE A 83 -3.49 2.91 -3.13
N PRO A 84 -3.86 4.20 -3.02
CA PRO A 84 -2.99 5.20 -2.39
C PRO A 84 -2.71 4.86 -0.92
N VAL A 85 -3.68 4.27 -0.20
CA VAL A 85 -3.46 3.79 1.17
C VAL A 85 -2.38 2.69 1.19
N GLY A 86 -2.47 1.74 0.26
CA GLY A 86 -1.45 0.69 0.09
C GLY A 86 -0.06 1.25 -0.19
N ILE A 87 0.04 2.21 -1.10
CA ILE A 87 1.32 2.89 -1.43
C ILE A 87 1.90 3.55 -0.19
N ILE A 88 1.12 4.32 0.56
CA ILE A 88 1.59 5.03 1.75
C ILE A 88 2.16 4.04 2.77
N VAL A 89 1.41 2.97 3.05
CA VAL A 89 1.83 1.92 3.99
C VAL A 89 3.11 1.22 3.49
N LEU A 90 3.18 0.88 2.20
CA LEU A 90 4.34 0.24 1.60
C LEU A 90 5.58 1.13 1.68
N VAL A 91 5.47 2.39 1.27
CA VAL A 91 6.58 3.35 1.26
C VAL A 91 7.11 3.58 2.67
N VAL A 92 6.24 3.85 3.64
CA VAL A 92 6.65 4.04 5.05
C VAL A 92 7.36 2.80 5.59
N SER A 93 6.82 1.61 5.29
CA SER A 93 7.39 0.34 5.74
C SER A 93 8.75 0.05 5.11
N LEU A 94 8.92 0.33 3.82
CA LEU A 94 10.18 0.19 3.10
C LEU A 94 11.24 1.19 3.57
N LEU A 95 10.85 2.45 3.82
CA LEU A 95 11.77 3.47 4.35
C LEU A 95 12.29 3.08 5.73
N LYS A 96 11.41 2.61 6.62
CA LYS A 96 11.81 2.10 7.93
C LYS A 96 12.72 0.88 7.78
N LEU A 97 12.35 -0.10 6.95
CA LEU A 97 13.17 -1.30 6.74
C LEU A 97 14.56 -0.98 6.19
N ARG A 98 14.64 -0.06 5.21
CA ARG A 98 15.93 0.43 4.68
C ARG A 98 16.76 1.14 5.73
N LYS A 99 16.16 1.96 6.58
CA LYS A 99 16.87 2.62 7.68
C LYS A 99 17.41 1.59 8.69
N TYR A 100 16.62 0.59 9.07
CA TYR A 100 17.07 -0.49 9.94
C TYR A 100 18.23 -1.30 9.34
N GLN A 101 18.16 -1.63 8.05
CA GLN A 101 19.24 -2.34 7.37
C GLN A 101 20.53 -1.52 7.31
N ARG A 102 20.44 -0.22 7.02
CA ARG A 102 21.60 0.68 7.03
C ARG A 102 22.23 0.80 8.41
N GLN A 103 21.42 0.89 9.47
CA GLN A 103 21.91 0.91 10.84
C GLN A 103 22.59 -0.40 11.23
N ALA A 104 22.02 -1.54 10.84
CA ALA A 104 22.62 -2.85 11.07
C ALA A 104 23.96 -3.04 10.33
N ALA A 105 24.09 -2.48 9.11
CA ALA A 105 25.33 -2.53 8.32
C ALA A 105 26.40 -1.53 8.80
N ALA A 106 26.01 -0.47 9.50
CA ALA A 106 26.92 0.54 10.05
C ALA A 106 27.45 0.19 11.45
N LEU A 107 26.92 -0.85 12.09
CA LEU A 107 27.54 -1.41 13.29
C LEU A 107 28.84 -2.11 12.89
N PRO A 108 30.00 -1.69 13.43
CA PRO A 108 31.22 -2.48 13.33
C PRO A 108 30.89 -3.87 13.86
N GLY A 109 31.21 -4.90 13.08
CA GLY A 109 31.07 -6.28 13.53
C GLY A 109 31.87 -6.47 14.80
N ASP A 110 31.20 -6.49 15.95
CA ASP A 110 31.84 -6.79 17.20
C ASP A 110 31.97 -8.31 17.35
N ALA A 111 33.23 -8.71 17.48
CA ALA A 111 33.72 -9.85 18.22
C ALA A 111 32.87 -11.12 18.15
N ARG A 112 32.95 -11.84 17.04
CA ARG A 112 32.95 -13.30 17.09
C ARG A 112 34.40 -13.79 16.97
N VAL A 113 35.13 -13.66 18.06
CA VAL A 113 36.24 -14.56 18.43
C VAL A 113 35.72 -15.40 19.58
#